data_AF-A0A8X7S484-F1
#
_entry.id   AF-A0A8X7S484-F1
#
_cell.length_a   1.000
_cell.length_b   1.000
_cell.length_c   1.000
_cell.angle_alpha   90.00
_cell.angle_beta   90.00
_cell.angle_gamma   90.00
#
_symmetry.space_group_name_H-M   'P 1'
#
loop_
_entity.id
_entity.type
_entity.pdbx_description
1 polymer ?
#
loop_
_entity_poly.entity_id
_entity_poly.type
_entity_poly.pdbx_seq_one_letter_code
_entity_poly.pdbx_strand_id
1 'polypeptide(L)'
;MRTANTVRNPGRLFHSCPHGREWDWFHTFKWTDVSVYEEMEDMIKKVETIENLEMETRVCETVFEKEIQECKMQLRSLKNIFGFVLVMILFFKFIF
;
A
#
# COMPACT_ATOMS: atom_id res chain seq x y z
N MET A 1 -9.92 -20.44 23.93
CA MET A 1 -9.77 -21.86 23.54
C MET A 1 -10.84 -22.68 24.24
N ARG A 2 -11.49 -23.62 23.54
CA ARG A 2 -12.44 -24.57 24.14
C ARG A 2 -11.88 -25.98 24.03
N THR A 3 -12.31 -26.87 24.91
CA THR A 3 -11.81 -28.24 25.02
C THR A 3 -12.90 -29.21 24.62
N ALA A 4 -12.58 -30.19 23.76
CA ALA A 4 -13.59 -31.09 23.21
C ALA A 4 -14.09 -32.03 24.30
N ASN A 5 -15.41 -31.99 24.53
CA ASN A 5 -16.11 -32.87 25.48
C ASN A 5 -16.64 -34.14 24.81
N THR A 6 -16.28 -34.39 23.55
CA THR A 6 -16.73 -35.57 22.81
C THR A 6 -15.97 -36.81 23.25
N VAL A 7 -16.66 -37.93 23.44
CA VAL A 7 -16.08 -39.24 23.82
C VAL A 7 -14.97 -39.70 22.87
N ARG A 8 -15.03 -39.28 21.60
CA ARG A 8 -14.06 -39.66 20.57
C ARG A 8 -12.73 -38.87 20.66
N ASN A 9 -12.74 -37.67 21.23
CA ASN A 9 -11.57 -36.78 21.35
C ASN A 9 -11.61 -35.99 22.67
N PRO A 10 -11.52 -36.66 23.83
CA PRO A 10 -11.55 -35.96 25.12
C PRO A 10 -10.31 -35.10 25.29
N GLY A 11 -10.47 -33.87 25.78
CA GLY A 11 -9.34 -33.02 26.17
C GLY A 11 -8.57 -32.35 25.02
N ARG A 12 -8.92 -32.62 23.76
CA ARG A 12 -8.29 -31.94 22.61
C ARG A 12 -8.72 -30.47 22.60
N LEU A 13 -7.73 -29.58 22.60
CA LEU A 13 -7.94 -28.15 22.42
C LEU A 13 -8.41 -27.89 20.99
N PHE A 14 -9.44 -27.06 20.85
CA PHE A 14 -9.91 -26.61 19.56
C PHE A 14 -10.24 -25.13 19.59
N HIS A 15 -10.09 -24.50 18.42
CA HIS A 15 -10.57 -23.15 18.22
C HIS A 15 -12.07 -23.21 17.88
N SER A 16 -12.90 -22.70 18.79
CA SER A 16 -14.32 -22.51 18.54
C SER A 16 -14.53 -21.14 17.92
N CYS A 17 -15.15 -21.08 16.73
CA CYS A 17 -15.53 -19.82 16.10
C CYS A 17 -16.30 -18.93 17.10
N PRO A 18 -15.91 -17.67 17.31
CA PRO A 18 -16.56 -16.78 18.28
C PRO A 18 -18.02 -16.46 17.92
N HIS A 19 -18.40 -16.62 16.65
CA HIS A 19 -19.77 -16.45 16.15
C HIS A 19 -20.60 -17.74 16.15
N GLY A 20 -20.01 -18.88 16.52
CA GLY A 20 -20.70 -20.18 16.53
C GLY A 20 -21.69 -20.31 17.69
N ARG A 21 -22.95 -20.64 17.36
CA ARG A 21 -24.00 -20.97 18.35
C ARG A 21 -24.11 -22.49 18.52
N GLU A 22 -24.63 -22.93 19.66
CA GLU A 22 -24.62 -24.33 20.12
C GLU A 22 -25.43 -25.33 19.24
N TRP A 23 -26.11 -24.84 18.19
CA TRP A 23 -26.93 -25.66 17.29
C TRP A 23 -26.69 -25.35 15.81
N ASP A 24 -25.64 -24.58 15.51
CA ASP A 24 -25.33 -24.15 14.16
C ASP A 24 -24.21 -25.02 13.57
N TRP A 25 -24.61 -26.11 12.91
CA TRP A 25 -23.72 -27.15 12.38
C TRP A 25 -22.74 -26.61 11.32
N PHE A 26 -23.07 -25.49 10.67
CA PHE A 26 -22.24 -24.86 9.65
C PHE A 26 -21.12 -23.99 10.23
N HIS A 27 -21.24 -23.57 11.49
CA HIS A 27 -20.24 -22.75 12.18
C HIS A 27 -19.39 -23.53 13.20
N THR A 28 -19.77 -24.77 13.53
CA THR A 28 -19.14 -25.55 14.61
C THR A 28 -17.93 -26.38 14.19
N PHE A 29 -17.72 -26.66 12.90
CA PHE A 29 -16.68 -27.63 12.49
C PHE A 29 -15.96 -27.26 11.19
N LYS A 30 -15.12 -26.22 11.24
CA LYS A 30 -13.97 -26.13 10.32
C LYS A 30 -12.71 -26.35 11.15
N TRP A 31 -12.13 -27.54 11.02
CA TRP A 31 -10.87 -27.89 11.67
C TRP A 31 -9.75 -27.14 10.96
N THR A 32 -9.27 -26.06 11.57
CA THR A 32 -8.03 -25.40 11.18
C THR A 32 -7.16 -25.36 12.42
N ASP A 33 -5.89 -25.75 12.28
CA ASP A 33 -4.95 -25.65 13.39
C ASP A 33 -4.89 -24.20 13.88
N VAL A 34 -4.78 -23.99 15.18
CA VAL A 34 -4.62 -22.65 15.76
C VAL A 34 -3.43 -21.95 15.10
N SER A 35 -2.36 -22.70 14.82
CA SER A 35 -1.17 -22.17 14.13
C SER A 35 -1.52 -21.62 12.74
N VAL A 36 -2.38 -22.31 11.98
CA VAL A 36 -2.78 -21.88 10.63
C VAL A 36 -3.67 -20.64 10.68
N TYR A 37 -4.53 -20.50 11.69
CA TYR A 37 -5.32 -19.27 11.86
C TYR A 37 -4.44 -18.08 12.24
N GLU A 38 -3.49 -18.26 13.17
CA GLU A 38 -2.53 -17.22 13.57
C GLU A 38 -1.66 -16.77 12.38
N GLU A 39 -1.19 -17.72 11.57
CA GLU A 39 -0.47 -17.43 10.32
C GLU A 39 -1.35 -16.66 9.32
N MET A 40 -2.62 -17.03 9.16
CA MET A 40 -3.55 -16.30 8.29
C MET A 40 -3.80 -14.88 8.78
N GLU A 41 -3.96 -14.66 10.09
CA GLU A 41 -4.13 -13.33 10.66
C GLU A 41 -2.89 -12.45 10.46
N ASP A 42 -1.69 -13.02 10.62
CA ASP A 42 -0.43 -12.33 10.32
C ASP A 42 -0.31 -11.98 8.82
N MET A 43 -0.69 -12.91 7.93
CA MET A 43 -0.73 -12.64 6.49
C MET A 43 -1.72 -11.54 6.13
N ILE A 44 -2.92 -11.51 6.74
CA ILE A 44 -3.92 -10.46 6.50
C ILE A 44 -3.35 -9.09 6.87
N LYS A 45 -2.69 -8.97 8.03
CA LYS A 45 -2.03 -7.71 8.45
C LYS A 45 -0.93 -7.27 7.48
N LYS A 46 -0.16 -8.22 6.96
CA LYS A 46 0.87 -7.94 5.95
C LYS A 46 0.26 -7.47 4.63
N VAL A 47 -0.83 -8.07 4.17
CA VAL A 47 -1.55 -7.64 2.96
C VAL A 47 -2.08 -6.22 3.13
N GLU A 48 -2.72 -5.90 4.25
CA GLU A 48 -3.20 -4.54 4.54
C GLU A 48 -2.04 -3.52 4.53
N THR A 49 -0.88 -3.89 5.08
CA THR A 49 0.31 -3.04 5.03
C THR A 49 0.80 -2.82 3.60
N ILE A 50 0.80 -3.86 2.77
CA ILE A 50 1.19 -3.77 1.35
C ILE A 50 0.24 -2.87 0.58
N GLU A 51 -1.08 -3.01 0.78
CA GLU A 51 -2.09 -2.18 0.13
C GLU A 51 -1.93 -0.70 0.49
N ASN A 52 -1.65 -0.41 1.77
CA ASN A 52 -1.36 0.95 2.22
C ASN A 52 -0.08 1.51 1.58
N LEU A 53 1.00 0.74 1.55
CA LEU A 53 2.26 1.14 0.90
C LEU A 53 2.08 1.34 -0.61
N GLU A 54 1.27 0.52 -1.28
CA GLU A 54 0.95 0.69 -2.70
C GLU A 54 0.20 2.00 -2.94
N MET A 55 -0.76 2.34 -2.08
CA MET A 55 -1.47 3.62 -2.14
C MET A 55 -0.51 4.80 -1.92
N GLU A 56 0.32 4.76 -0.88
CA GLU A 56 1.32 5.81 -0.61
C GLU A 56 2.30 5.98 -1.78
N THR A 57 2.74 4.87 -2.38
CA THR A 57 3.64 4.87 -3.54
C THR A 57 2.98 5.56 -4.75
N ARG A 58 1.71 5.25 -5.05
CA ARG A 58 0.94 5.91 -6.12
C ARG A 58 0.79 7.40 -5.86
N VAL A 59 0.48 7.80 -4.63
CA VAL A 59 0.39 9.22 -4.27
C VAL A 59 1.74 9.91 -4.50
N CYS A 60 2.84 9.30 -4.05
CA CYS A 60 4.19 9.81 -4.24
C CYS A 60 4.55 9.97 -5.72
N GLU A 61 4.22 8.99 -6.57
CA GLU A 61 4.43 9.04 -8.02
C GLU A 61 3.72 10.25 -8.64
N THR A 62 2.45 10.49 -8.29
CA THR A 62 1.71 11.67 -8.78
C THR A 62 2.29 13.01 -8.33
N VAL A 63 2.93 13.05 -7.16
CA VAL A 63 3.62 14.26 -6.68
C VAL A 63 4.89 14.48 -7.48
N PHE A 64 5.71 13.45 -7.67
CA PHE A 64 6.93 13.53 -8.49
C PHE A 64 6.63 13.95 -9.94
N GLU A 65 5.57 13.42 -10.55
CA GLU A 65 5.15 13.82 -11.89
C GLU A 65 4.83 15.32 -11.98
N LYS A 66 4.14 15.87 -10.97
CA LYS A 66 3.83 17.30 -10.89
C LYS A 66 5.09 18.14 -10.75
N GLU A 67 6.01 17.76 -9.86
CA GLU A 67 7.28 18.46 -9.66
C GLU A 67 8.15 18.44 -10.92
N ILE A 68 8.21 17.31 -11.63
CA ILE A 68 8.91 17.19 -12.91
C ILE A 68 8.29 18.11 -13.95
N GLN A 69 6.96 18.14 -14.04
CA GLN A 69 6.25 19.02 -14.98
C GLN A 69 6.52 20.50 -14.66
N GLU A 70 6.53 20.87 -13.38
CA GLU A 70 6.85 22.22 -12.93
C GLU A 70 8.30 22.61 -13.30
N CYS A 71 9.27 21.77 -12.96
CA CYS A 71 10.67 21.97 -13.30
C CYS A 71 10.88 22.12 -14.82
N LYS A 72 10.18 21.31 -15.62
CA LYS A 72 10.20 21.40 -17.09
C LYS A 72 9.68 22.75 -17.61
N MET A 73 8.64 23.31 -16.98
CA MET A 73 8.11 24.64 -17.34
C MET A 73 9.11 25.74 -16.98
N GLN A 74 9.71 25.67 -15.79
CA GLN A 74 10.73 26.62 -15.35
C GLN A 74 11.96 26.61 -16.27
N LEU A 75 12.46 25.43 -16.65
CA LEU A 75 13.58 25.29 -17.59
C LEU A 75 13.25 25.86 -18.98
N ARG A 76 12.02 25.67 -19.47
CA ARG A 76 11.58 26.28 -20.74
C ARG A 76 11.63 27.80 -20.65
N SER A 77 11.13 28.38 -19.56
CA SER A 77 11.16 29.83 -19.33
C SER A 77 12.60 30.34 -19.26
N LEU A 78 13.47 29.67 -18.49
CA LEU A 78 14.87 30.03 -18.36
C LEU A 78 15.62 29.99 -19.70
N LYS A 79 15.36 28.97 -20.52
CA LYS A 79 15.93 28.86 -21.88
C LYS A 79 15.54 30.06 -22.74
N ASN A 80 14.29 30.51 -22.66
CA ASN A 80 13.81 31.66 -23.44
C ASN A 80 14.48 32.95 -22.98
N ILE A 81 14.64 33.16 -21.67
CA ILE A 81 15.34 34.33 -21.11
C ILE A 81 16.80 34.34 -21.58
N PHE A 82 17.49 33.20 -21.49
CA PHE A 82 18.88 33.11 -21.94
C PHE A 82 19.02 33.41 -23.43
N GLY A 83 18.11 32.89 -24.26
CA GLY A 83 18.04 33.23 -25.68
C GLY A 83 17.86 34.72 -25.93
N PHE A 84 16.95 35.38 -25.19
CA PHE A 84 16.73 36.82 -25.30
C PHE A 84 17.98 37.63 -24.93
N VAL A 85 18.65 37.27 -23.83
CA VAL A 85 19.89 37.93 -23.39
C VAL A 85 21.00 37.79 -24.42
N LEU A 86 21.18 36.59 -25.01
CA LEU A 86 22.17 36.38 -26.07
C LEU A 86 21.90 37.25 -27.30
N VAL A 87 20.63 37.35 -27.74
CA VAL A 87 20.24 38.20 -28.86
C VAL A 87 20.56 39.67 -28.57
N MET A 88 20.23 40.15 -27.36
CA MET A 88 20.54 41.53 -26.95
C MET A 88 22.05 41.80 -26.97
N ILE A 89 22.88 40.91 -26.42
CA ILE A 89 24.35 41.06 -26.42
C ILE A 89 24.90 41.16 -27.85
N LEU A 90 24.44 40.29 -28.75
CA LEU A 90 24.84 40.33 -30.16
C LEU A 90 24.42 41.65 -30.81
N PHE A 91 23.18 42.09 -30.57
CA PHE A 91 22.66 43.34 -31.12
C PHE A 91 23.48 44.55 -30.66
N PHE A 92 23.82 44.65 -29.38
CA PHE A 92 24.67 45.72 -28.85
C PHE A 92 26.08 45.71 -29.47
N LYS A 93 26.67 44.52 -29.69
CA LYS A 93 27.99 44.38 -30.34
C LYS A 93 28.00 44.77 -31.82
N PHE A 94 26.86 44.71 -32.51
CA PHE A 94 26.75 45.13 -33.91
C PHE A 94 26.44 46.63 -34.06
N ILE A 95 25.80 47.24 -33.06
CA ILE A 95 25.44 48.66 -33.06
C ILE A 95 26.60 49.55 -32.59
N PHE A 96 27.35 49.12 -31.57
CA PHE A 96 28.52 49.80 -31.02
C PHE A 96 29.81 49.13 -31.47
#